data_AF-A0A1J6IHA4-F1
#
_entry.id   AF-A0A1J6IHA4-F1
#
_cell.length_a   1.000
_cell.length_b   1.000
_cell.length_c   1.000
_cell.angle_alpha   90.00
_cell.angle_beta   90.00
_cell.angle_gamma   90.00
#
_symmetry.space_group_name_H-M   'P 1'
#
loop_
_entity.id
_entity.type
_entity.pdbx_description
1 polymer ?
#
loop_
_entity_poly.entity_id
_entity_poly.type
_entity_poly.pdbx_seq_one_letter_code
_entity_poly.pdbx_strand_id
1 'polypeptide(L)'
;MDSDHDIYDMDSEPEQEEEDFFSDEPIINSDNEKDYTILKDTDIHQLINDDISKTITILSVKRDVALALLLHYNWNMTKANEEWFANKLEVSKAIGMLILEKEETKCLDSDNVNCGICFDEYTVDNIAFAACKQHPFCKGCWECYISTSINDGPKCLVLRCPDPSCNMMVGESMIVKLVCEKDKLKYYDYMFRSYVEENRKIKWCPAPGCEYAVEFEIGSENYDVICDCSNGFCWNCLDEIHRPIECDTIEKWKTRNFEEAVNMKWILTFTKKCPQCNKSIQKNKGCMHMTCVCNYDFCWLCLTKWGSCIGGCNGFKENKEVKEAKKNILRYIHYYERWVSNEKSKQQALKDLNEMKNEGVKKLSELHSLPETQLEFIIQAWQQIVECRRVLKWSYAYGFYLPEEDKAKTQFFEYLQREAGAGLERLHHCVEQELLDHLRSTKKLDYTEQGSYKNYELFRSKLIGLTKVTGNYFDKLVTALENGLIDVNPEEYKRKRELQMSNIAVDDSGMWACDRCTFLNEDFHTVCQMCVVD
;
A
#
# COMPACT_ATOMS: atom_id res chain seq x y z
N MET A 1 -59.57 -56.55 -39.07
CA MET A 1 -58.32 -56.20 -39.76
C MET A 1 -57.90 -54.88 -39.17
N ASP A 2 -57.17 -55.05 -38.05
CA ASP A 2 -56.16 -54.22 -37.39
C ASP A 2 -56.41 -52.70 -37.34
N SER A 3 -56.41 -52.02 -36.20
CA SER A 3 -55.61 -52.22 -34.98
C SER A 3 -56.29 -51.61 -33.76
N ASP A 4 -56.25 -52.34 -32.64
CA ASP A 4 -56.88 -52.01 -31.37
C ASP A 4 -56.16 -50.93 -30.56
N HIS A 5 -56.97 -50.27 -29.73
CA HIS A 5 -56.65 -49.28 -28.71
C HIS A 5 -56.19 -49.93 -27.40
N ASP A 6 -55.28 -49.24 -26.71
CA ASP A 6 -55.00 -49.20 -25.26
C ASP A 6 -54.38 -50.45 -24.57
N ILE A 7 -53.18 -50.33 -23.97
CA ILE A 7 -52.85 -49.87 -22.58
C ILE A 7 -51.35 -50.20 -22.30
N TYR A 8 -50.61 -49.28 -21.63
CA TYR A 8 -49.64 -49.46 -20.51
C TYR A 8 -48.32 -48.64 -20.58
N ASP A 9 -47.97 -48.13 -19.40
CA ASP A 9 -46.88 -47.24 -18.95
C ASP A 9 -45.46 -47.49 -19.48
N MET A 10 -44.67 -46.41 -19.60
CA MET A 10 -43.31 -46.41 -19.05
C MET A 10 -42.77 -44.98 -18.84
N ASP A 11 -42.46 -44.69 -17.57
CA ASP A 11 -41.59 -43.61 -17.11
C ASP A 11 -40.24 -43.59 -17.85
N SER A 12 -39.81 -42.42 -18.32
CA SER A 12 -38.39 -42.00 -18.30
C SER A 12 -38.30 -40.49 -18.60
N GLU A 13 -37.94 -39.73 -17.57
CA GLU A 13 -37.49 -38.33 -17.67
C GLU A 13 -36.22 -38.24 -18.54
N PRO A 14 -36.04 -37.22 -19.39
CA PRO A 14 -34.72 -36.88 -19.90
C PRO A 14 -33.99 -36.01 -18.87
N GLU A 15 -32.80 -36.50 -18.48
CA GLU A 15 -31.82 -35.88 -17.59
C GLU A 15 -31.58 -34.40 -17.95
N GLN A 16 -31.72 -33.53 -16.95
CA GLN A 16 -31.22 -32.16 -17.00
C GLN A 16 -29.71 -32.20 -16.81
N GLU A 17 -28.94 -31.88 -17.84
CA GLU A 17 -27.54 -31.50 -17.69
C GLU A 17 -27.50 -30.16 -16.95
N GLU A 18 -27.09 -30.20 -15.69
CA GLU A 18 -26.80 -29.01 -14.88
C GLU A 18 -25.59 -28.29 -15.50
N GLU A 19 -25.86 -27.18 -16.19
CA GLU A 19 -24.81 -26.19 -16.50
C GLU A 19 -24.37 -25.55 -15.18
N ASP A 20 -23.25 -26.03 -14.64
CA ASP A 20 -22.58 -25.47 -13.47
C ASP A 20 -22.31 -23.97 -13.68
N PHE A 21 -23.13 -23.16 -13.02
CA PHE A 21 -22.96 -21.73 -12.85
C PHE A 21 -21.75 -21.48 -11.94
N PHE A 22 -20.55 -21.46 -12.53
CA PHE A 22 -19.37 -20.93 -11.87
C PHE A 22 -19.56 -19.42 -11.68
N SER A 23 -19.93 -19.02 -10.47
CA SER A 23 -19.94 -17.63 -10.04
C SER A 23 -18.50 -17.12 -9.95
N ASP A 24 -18.08 -16.35 -10.96
CA ASP A 24 -16.81 -15.62 -10.96
C ASP A 24 -16.88 -14.45 -9.97
N GLU A 25 -16.26 -14.64 -8.80
CA GLU A 25 -15.81 -13.54 -7.94
C GLU A 25 -14.61 -12.81 -8.57
N PRO A 26 -14.43 -11.50 -8.29
CA PRO A 26 -13.37 -10.71 -8.89
C PRO A 26 -11.98 -11.19 -8.47
N ILE A 27 -11.08 -11.35 -9.44
CA ILE A 27 -9.66 -11.66 -9.24
C ILE A 27 -8.97 -10.45 -8.58
N ILE A 28 -9.02 -10.42 -7.25
CA ILE A 28 -7.97 -9.92 -6.38
C ILE A 28 -7.32 -11.18 -5.82
N ASN A 29 -6.02 -11.37 -6.04
CA ASN A 29 -5.30 -12.51 -5.52
C ASN A 29 -5.56 -12.69 -4.01
N SER A 30 -6.17 -13.85 -3.69
CA SER A 30 -6.28 -14.55 -2.41
C SER A 30 -6.89 -13.79 -1.23
N ASP A 31 -7.92 -14.42 -0.63
CA ASP A 31 -8.15 -14.45 0.81
C ASP A 31 -6.90 -14.99 1.55
N ASN A 32 -5.78 -14.28 1.44
CA ASN A 32 -4.75 -14.32 2.46
C ASN A 32 -5.33 -13.54 3.63
N GLU A 33 -5.49 -14.22 4.76
CA GLU A 33 -5.75 -13.61 6.05
C GLU A 33 -4.84 -12.38 6.16
N LYS A 34 -5.43 -11.18 6.15
CA LYS A 34 -4.64 -9.95 6.18
C LYS A 34 -3.98 -9.89 7.54
N ASP A 35 -2.66 -9.79 7.57
CA ASP A 35 -1.87 -9.63 8.80
C ASP A 35 -2.06 -8.24 9.46
N TYR A 36 -3.14 -7.52 9.11
CA TYR A 36 -3.40 -6.18 9.59
C TYR A 36 -4.90 -5.84 9.58
N THR A 37 -5.26 -4.94 10.48
CA THR A 37 -6.61 -4.36 10.60
C THR A 37 -6.53 -2.84 10.43
N ILE A 38 -7.49 -2.26 9.70
CA ILE A 38 -7.60 -0.81 9.55
C ILE A 38 -8.47 -0.27 10.68
N LEU A 39 -7.95 0.71 11.41
CA LEU A 39 -8.61 1.34 12.54
C LEU A 39 -9.10 2.74 12.16
N LYS A 40 -10.39 2.97 12.39
CA LYS A 40 -11.01 4.30 12.32
C LYS A 40 -10.92 4.99 13.68
N ASP A 41 -11.21 6.29 13.72
CA ASP A 41 -11.20 7.07 14.95
C ASP A 41 -12.02 6.44 16.08
N THR A 42 -13.19 5.89 15.74
CA THR A 42 -14.07 5.21 16.71
C THR A 42 -13.41 3.98 17.33
N ASP A 43 -12.66 3.23 16.52
CA ASP A 43 -12.00 1.99 16.94
C ASP A 43 -10.83 2.33 17.87
N ILE A 44 -10.04 3.35 17.51
CA ILE A 44 -8.93 3.84 18.34
C ILE A 44 -9.45 4.37 19.69
N HIS A 45 -10.54 5.15 19.67
CA HIS A 45 -11.16 5.62 20.91
C HIS A 45 -11.65 4.48 21.80
N GLN A 46 -12.19 3.42 21.21
CA GLN A 46 -12.61 2.23 21.94
C GLN A 46 -11.41 1.51 22.56
N LEU A 47 -10.34 1.29 21.77
CA LEU A 47 -9.10 0.67 22.24
C LEU A 47 -8.47 1.42 23.42
N ILE A 48 -8.38 2.75 23.34
CA ILE A 48 -7.88 3.59 24.45
C ILE A 48 -8.71 3.36 25.72
N ASN A 49 -10.04 3.39 25.60
CA ASN A 49 -10.92 3.21 26.76
C ASN A 49 -10.84 1.80 27.33
N ASP A 50 -10.72 0.79 26.47
CA ASP A 50 -10.57 -0.61 26.87
C ASP A 50 -9.25 -0.83 27.61
N ASP A 51 -8.14 -0.29 27.12
CA ASP A 51 -6.82 -0.41 27.76
C ASP A 51 -6.79 0.30 29.12
N ILE A 52 -7.38 1.49 29.22
CA ILE A 52 -7.54 2.19 30.51
C ILE A 52 -8.40 1.35 31.46
N SER A 53 -9.53 0.82 31.00
CA SER A 53 -10.47 0.05 31.83
C SER A 53 -9.89 -1.29 32.30
N LYS A 54 -9.16 -2.00 31.43
CA LYS A 54 -8.41 -3.20 31.77
C LYS A 54 -7.33 -2.89 32.80
N THR A 55 -6.56 -1.82 32.62
CA THR A 55 -5.51 -1.40 33.56
C THR A 55 -6.08 -1.02 34.93
N ILE A 56 -7.20 -0.28 34.96
CA ILE A 56 -7.94 0.02 36.20
C ILE A 56 -8.31 -1.26 36.94
N THR A 57 -8.85 -2.25 36.22
CA THR A 57 -9.34 -3.51 36.79
C THR A 57 -8.18 -4.38 37.29
N ILE A 58 -7.15 -4.58 36.48
CA ILE A 58 -5.99 -5.44 36.79
C ILE A 58 -5.18 -4.87 37.96
N LEU A 59 -4.91 -3.56 37.95
CA LEU A 59 -4.04 -2.93 38.96
C LEU A 59 -4.82 -2.38 40.16
N SER A 60 -6.16 -2.34 40.09
CA SER A 60 -7.04 -1.77 41.12
C SER A 60 -6.67 -0.33 41.47
N VAL A 61 -6.48 0.51 40.45
CA VAL A 61 -6.08 1.92 40.58
C VAL A 61 -7.14 2.88 40.02
N LYS A 62 -7.06 4.17 40.38
CA LYS A 62 -7.95 5.20 39.82
C LYS A 62 -7.59 5.47 38.35
N ARG A 63 -8.55 6.00 37.56
CA ARG A 63 -8.37 6.32 36.14
C ARG A 63 -7.15 7.17 35.85
N ASP A 64 -6.95 8.27 36.59
CA ASP A 64 -5.78 9.15 36.42
C ASP A 64 -4.45 8.40 36.55
N VAL A 65 -4.40 7.38 37.43
CA VAL A 65 -3.21 6.54 37.64
C VAL A 65 -3.01 5.58 36.49
N ALA A 66 -4.08 4.90 36.06
CA ALA A 66 -4.03 3.97 34.94
C ALA A 66 -3.56 4.68 33.65
N LEU A 67 -4.11 5.87 33.38
CA LEU A 67 -3.71 6.67 32.23
C LEU A 67 -2.25 7.13 32.33
N ALA A 68 -1.81 7.63 33.50
CA ALA A 68 -0.42 8.03 33.71
C ALA A 68 0.57 6.87 33.54
N LEU A 69 0.19 5.65 33.95
CA LEU A 69 0.98 4.43 33.73
C LEU A 69 1.07 4.08 32.25
N LEU A 70 -0.06 4.08 31.54
CA LEU A 70 -0.09 3.76 30.12
C LEU A 70 0.75 4.76 29.31
N LEU A 71 0.60 6.06 29.57
CA LEU A 71 1.42 7.11 28.94
C LEU A 71 2.91 6.95 29.29
N HIS A 72 3.26 6.58 30.52
CA HIS A 72 4.66 6.39 30.92
C HIS A 72 5.34 5.21 30.21
N TYR A 73 4.57 4.18 29.88
CA TYR A 73 5.05 2.97 29.20
C TYR A 73 4.64 2.92 27.73
N ASN A 74 4.36 4.06 27.09
CA ASN A 74 4.07 4.16 25.67
C ASN A 74 2.93 3.21 25.23
N TRP A 75 1.87 3.18 26.03
CA TRP A 75 0.68 2.32 25.84
C TRP A 75 0.95 0.81 25.83
N ASN A 76 2.13 0.38 26.31
CA ASN A 76 2.41 -1.04 26.51
C ASN A 76 1.81 -1.53 27.85
N MET A 77 0.56 -2.00 27.79
CA MET A 77 -0.17 -2.50 28.97
C MET A 77 0.57 -3.64 29.68
N THR A 78 1.14 -4.60 28.94
CA THR A 78 1.85 -5.74 29.54
C THR A 78 3.03 -5.26 30.37
N LYS A 79 3.87 -4.39 29.80
CA LYS A 79 5.02 -3.81 30.51
C LYS A 79 4.58 -2.96 31.70
N ALA A 80 3.55 -2.14 31.54
CA ALA A 80 3.03 -1.32 32.64
C ALA A 80 2.57 -2.18 33.83
N ASN A 81 1.89 -3.30 33.55
CA ASN A 81 1.44 -4.24 34.57
C ASN A 81 2.62 -4.96 35.24
N GLU A 82 3.56 -5.49 34.47
CA GLU A 82 4.74 -6.20 34.98
C GLU A 82 5.57 -5.31 35.92
N GLU A 83 5.88 -4.08 35.49
CA GLU A 83 6.68 -3.13 36.28
C GLU A 83 5.94 -2.67 37.54
N TRP A 84 4.61 -2.47 37.45
CA TRP A 84 3.80 -2.12 38.61
C TRP A 84 3.78 -3.21 39.67
N PHE A 85 3.68 -4.49 39.26
CA PHE A 85 3.74 -5.61 40.19
C PHE A 85 5.15 -5.87 40.72
N ALA A 86 6.19 -5.58 39.93
CA ALA A 86 7.59 -5.74 40.35
C ALA A 86 8.01 -4.70 41.39
N ASN A 87 7.77 -3.41 41.13
CA ASN A 87 8.16 -2.32 42.04
C ASN A 87 7.19 -1.14 42.02
N LYS A 88 6.01 -1.34 42.61
CA LYS A 88 4.96 -0.31 42.73
C LYS A 88 5.46 1.04 43.27
N LEU A 89 6.38 1.04 44.24
CA LEU A 89 6.89 2.28 44.86
C LEU A 89 7.72 3.11 43.89
N GLU A 90 8.60 2.46 43.12
CA GLU A 90 9.45 3.13 42.13
C GLU A 90 8.61 3.66 40.97
N VAL A 91 7.73 2.83 40.42
CA VAL A 91 6.82 3.23 39.33
C VAL A 91 5.92 4.39 39.76
N SER A 92 5.35 4.32 40.98
CA SER A 92 4.54 5.41 41.52
C SER A 92 5.32 6.71 41.62
N LYS A 93 6.57 6.69 42.06
CA LYS A 93 7.43 7.89 42.09
C LYS A 93 7.73 8.41 40.68
N ALA A 94 7.99 7.53 39.71
CA ALA A 94 8.29 7.89 38.34
C ALA A 94 7.10 8.61 37.66
N ILE A 95 5.88 8.11 37.88
CA ILE A 95 4.66 8.75 37.39
C ILE A 95 4.21 9.94 38.27
N GLY A 96 4.94 10.29 39.33
CA GLY A 96 4.63 11.45 40.17
C GLY A 96 3.43 11.24 41.10
N MET A 97 3.36 10.07 41.73
CA MET A 97 2.37 9.71 42.73
C MET A 97 2.98 9.45 44.11
N LEU A 98 2.22 9.79 45.14
CA LEU A 98 2.52 9.51 46.53
C LEU A 98 1.65 8.34 46.97
N ILE A 99 2.28 7.25 47.41
CA ILE A 99 1.59 6.19 48.15
C ILE A 99 1.52 6.66 49.61
N LEU A 100 0.44 7.38 49.95
CA LEU A 100 0.15 7.69 51.34
C LEU A 100 -0.64 6.53 51.93
N GLU A 101 -0.06 5.84 52.92
CA GLU A 101 -0.74 4.74 53.62
C GLU A 101 -1.89 5.21 54.53
N LYS A 102 -2.07 6.53 54.71
CA LYS A 102 -3.21 7.13 55.40
C LYS A 102 -3.62 8.45 54.75
N GLU A 103 -4.89 8.58 54.39
CA GLU A 103 -5.51 9.85 54.04
C GLU A 103 -5.69 10.68 55.33
N GLU A 104 -4.67 11.41 55.74
CA GLU A 104 -4.88 12.52 56.68
C GLU A 104 -5.38 13.72 55.88
N THR A 105 -6.71 13.87 55.83
CA THR A 105 -7.36 15.12 55.44
C THR A 105 -7.03 16.17 56.49
N LYS A 106 -5.97 16.95 56.25
CA LYS A 106 -5.82 18.24 56.92
C LYS A 106 -6.89 19.18 56.37
N CYS A 107 -7.95 19.38 57.13
CA CYS A 107 -8.86 20.50 56.93
C CYS A 107 -8.04 21.79 57.08
N LEU A 108 -8.04 22.63 56.06
CA LEU A 108 -7.55 23.99 56.16
C LEU A 108 -8.60 24.77 56.94
N ASP A 109 -8.33 25.08 58.21
CA ASP A 109 -9.24 25.78 59.13
C ASP A 109 -9.32 27.30 58.86
N SER A 110 -8.84 27.78 57.70
CA SER A 110 -8.92 29.18 57.28
C SER A 110 -9.81 29.35 56.05
N ASP A 111 -10.76 30.27 56.10
CA ASP A 111 -11.71 30.55 54.99
C ASP A 111 -10.99 30.95 53.69
N ASN A 112 -9.80 31.55 53.81
CA ASN A 112 -8.96 32.00 52.69
C ASN A 112 -7.56 31.38 52.71
N VAL A 113 -7.01 31.17 51.50
CA VAL A 113 -5.67 30.61 51.24
C VAL A 113 -5.01 31.42 50.12
N ASN A 114 -3.71 31.69 50.24
CA ASN A 114 -2.95 32.44 49.24
C ASN A 114 -2.52 31.51 48.09
N CYS A 115 -2.68 31.99 46.86
CA CYS A 115 -2.19 31.28 45.67
C CYS A 115 -0.65 31.35 45.58
N GLY A 116 0.02 30.22 45.38
CA GLY A 116 1.48 30.16 45.23
C GLY A 116 2.05 30.75 43.92
N ILE A 117 1.21 31.25 43.00
CA ILE A 117 1.63 31.83 41.72
C ILE A 117 1.33 33.34 41.67
N CYS A 118 0.07 33.74 41.85
CA CYS A 118 -0.30 35.17 41.81
C CYS A 118 -0.21 35.87 43.16
N PHE A 119 -0.06 35.12 44.27
CA PHE A 119 0.01 35.62 45.64
C PHE A 119 -1.27 36.30 46.18
N ASP A 120 -2.37 36.26 45.43
CA ASP A 120 -3.68 36.75 45.89
C ASP A 120 -4.39 35.77 46.84
N GLU A 121 -5.33 36.27 47.64
CA GLU A 121 -6.17 35.50 48.56
C GLU A 121 -7.43 34.96 47.86
N TYR A 122 -7.72 33.67 48.07
CA TYR A 122 -8.92 33.02 47.54
C TYR A 122 -9.59 32.15 48.60
N THR A 123 -10.89 31.95 48.44
CA THR A 123 -11.62 30.93 49.20
C THR A 123 -11.12 29.53 48.85
N VAL A 124 -11.24 28.59 49.79
CA VAL A 124 -10.83 27.19 49.59
C VAL A 124 -11.46 26.57 48.32
N ASP A 125 -12.71 26.92 48.01
CA ASP A 125 -13.42 26.45 46.80
C ASP A 125 -12.77 26.89 45.48
N ASN A 126 -12.00 27.98 45.49
CA ASN A 126 -11.31 28.54 44.33
C ASN A 126 -9.83 28.15 44.25
N ILE A 127 -9.36 27.32 45.19
CA ILE A 127 -8.04 26.69 45.17
C ILE A 127 -8.17 25.26 44.65
N ALA A 128 -7.18 24.82 43.89
CA ALA A 128 -7.03 23.43 43.49
C ALA A 128 -5.61 22.93 43.77
N PHE A 129 -5.50 21.61 43.96
CA PHE A 129 -4.25 20.93 44.28
C PHE A 129 -4.01 19.81 43.27
N ALA A 130 -2.76 19.64 42.85
CA ALA A 130 -2.32 18.43 42.16
C ALA A 130 -2.27 17.23 43.13
N ALA A 131 -1.76 16.09 42.66
CA ALA A 131 -1.60 14.89 43.49
C ALA A 131 -0.73 15.10 44.75
N CYS A 132 0.06 16.18 44.82
CA CYS A 132 0.85 16.55 46.00
C CYS A 132 0.01 16.92 47.24
N LYS A 133 -1.23 17.41 47.03
CA LYS A 133 -2.13 17.95 48.08
C LYS A 133 -1.53 19.03 49.00
N GLN A 134 -0.41 19.65 48.61
CA GLN A 134 0.36 20.58 49.46
C GLN A 134 0.52 21.98 48.86
N HIS A 135 0.54 22.10 47.52
CA HIS A 135 0.77 23.37 46.84
C HIS A 135 -0.57 23.97 46.37
N PRO A 136 -1.08 25.02 47.03
CA PRO A 136 -2.34 25.67 46.66
C PRO A 136 -2.13 26.66 45.51
N PHE A 137 -2.89 26.49 44.43
CA PHE A 137 -2.99 27.51 43.38
C PHE A 137 -4.46 27.77 43.05
N CYS A 138 -4.78 29.02 42.71
CA CYS A 138 -6.15 29.38 42.33
C CYS A 138 -6.51 28.77 40.98
N LYS A 139 -7.81 28.56 40.73
CA LYS A 139 -8.30 27.98 39.47
C LYS A 139 -7.84 28.76 38.24
N GLY A 140 -7.75 30.09 38.31
CA GLY A 140 -7.29 30.92 37.19
C GLY A 140 -5.81 30.71 36.85
N CYS A 141 -4.93 30.55 37.86
CA CYS A 141 -3.53 30.20 37.62
C CYS A 141 -3.39 28.78 37.06
N TRP A 142 -4.19 27.83 37.54
CA TRP A 142 -4.23 26.48 36.99
C TRP A 142 -4.69 26.45 35.54
N GLU A 143 -5.80 27.12 35.22
CA GLU A 143 -6.31 27.24 33.86
C GLU A 143 -5.22 27.82 32.94
N CYS A 144 -4.60 28.94 33.33
CA CYS A 144 -3.51 29.54 32.55
C CYS A 144 -2.32 28.58 32.36
N TYR A 145 -1.88 27.89 33.41
CA TYR A 145 -0.77 26.93 33.35
C TYR A 145 -1.08 25.75 32.42
N ILE A 146 -2.25 25.12 32.60
CA ILE A 146 -2.67 23.95 31.83
C ILE A 146 -2.90 24.34 30.37
N SER A 147 -3.63 25.42 30.10
CA SER A 147 -3.88 25.94 28.75
C SER A 147 -2.57 26.31 28.05
N THR A 148 -1.61 26.92 28.75
CA THR A 148 -0.28 27.20 28.16
C THR A 148 0.41 25.90 27.80
N SER A 149 0.45 24.91 28.70
CA SER A 149 1.09 23.62 28.43
C SER A 149 0.42 22.84 27.28
N ILE A 150 -0.91 22.88 27.16
CA ILE A 150 -1.64 22.29 26.04
C ILE A 150 -1.29 23.02 24.74
N ASN A 151 -1.12 24.34 24.78
CA ASN A 151 -0.77 25.10 23.60
C ASN A 151 0.69 24.90 23.15
N ASP A 152 1.58 24.57 24.08
CA ASP A 152 2.99 24.24 23.81
C ASP A 152 3.18 22.85 23.19
N GLY A 153 2.26 21.90 23.40
CA GLY A 153 2.26 20.61 22.70
C GLY A 153 1.95 19.38 23.58
N PRO A 154 2.30 18.16 23.13
CA PRO A 154 1.87 16.90 23.75
C PRO A 154 2.48 16.63 25.14
N LYS A 155 3.45 17.43 25.59
CA LYS A 155 4.01 17.32 26.95
C LYS A 155 2.98 17.57 28.05
N CYS A 156 1.85 18.19 27.72
CA CYS A 156 0.71 18.33 28.63
C CYS A 156 0.11 16.99 29.11
N LEU A 157 0.36 15.87 28.40
CA LEU A 157 -0.10 14.54 28.81
C LEU A 157 0.57 14.04 30.10
N VAL A 158 1.80 14.50 30.39
CA VAL A 158 2.59 14.13 31.58
C VAL A 158 2.83 15.33 32.50
N LEU A 159 1.84 16.22 32.60
CA LEU A 159 1.93 17.49 33.30
C LEU A 159 2.22 17.31 34.80
N ARG A 160 3.07 18.19 35.34
CA ARG A 160 3.51 18.19 36.75
C ARG A 160 2.95 19.39 37.51
N CYS A 161 3.05 19.33 38.83
CA CYS A 161 2.74 20.44 39.71
C CYS A 161 3.51 21.72 39.28
N PRO A 162 2.87 22.90 39.27
CA PRO A 162 3.54 24.17 38.94
C PRO A 162 4.71 24.53 39.86
N ASP A 163 4.76 23.96 41.07
CA ASP A 163 5.89 24.14 41.98
C ASP A 163 7.16 23.43 41.42
N PRO A 164 8.27 24.14 41.17
CA PRO A 164 9.47 23.57 40.57
C PRO A 164 10.15 22.45 41.39
N SER A 165 9.90 22.39 42.70
CA SER A 165 10.45 21.36 43.58
C SER A 165 9.58 20.09 43.62
N CYS A 166 8.42 20.12 42.97
CA CYS A 166 7.40 19.09 43.06
C CYS A 166 7.23 18.33 41.73
N ASN A 167 7.51 17.02 41.74
CA ASN A 167 7.34 16.17 40.55
C ASN A 167 5.98 15.44 40.51
N MET A 168 4.99 15.94 41.25
CA MET A 168 3.69 15.27 41.36
C MET A 168 2.83 15.50 40.13
N MET A 169 2.14 14.46 39.66
CA MET A 169 1.31 14.52 38.46
C MET A 169 0.06 15.38 38.63
N VAL A 170 -0.37 15.95 37.52
CA VAL A 170 -1.70 16.54 37.34
C VAL A 170 -2.54 15.54 36.55
N GLY A 171 -3.60 15.00 37.16
CA GLY A 171 -4.45 13.99 36.53
C GLY A 171 -5.36 14.56 35.44
N GLU A 172 -5.78 13.70 34.51
CA GLU A 172 -6.76 13.99 33.44
C GLU A 172 -8.01 14.65 34.03
N SER A 173 -8.53 14.12 35.14
CA SER A 173 -9.73 14.64 35.81
C SER A 173 -9.63 16.12 36.19
N MET A 174 -8.45 16.59 36.58
CA MET A 174 -8.20 17.98 36.93
C MET A 174 -8.01 18.84 35.70
N ILE A 175 -7.25 18.36 34.71
CA ILE A 175 -7.00 19.05 33.44
C ILE A 175 -8.34 19.37 32.77
N VAL A 176 -9.17 18.35 32.55
CA VAL A 176 -10.44 18.44 31.83
C VAL A 176 -11.45 19.33 32.56
N LYS A 177 -11.38 19.41 33.90
CA LYS A 177 -12.29 20.21 34.71
C LYS A 177 -11.96 21.71 34.72
N LEU A 178 -10.70 22.08 34.54
CA LEU A 178 -10.22 23.45 34.73
C LEU A 178 -10.03 24.23 33.43
N VAL A 179 -9.91 23.56 32.29
CA VAL A 179 -9.72 24.22 30.98
C VAL A 179 -11.03 24.42 30.23
N CYS A 180 -11.01 25.32 29.26
CA CYS A 180 -12.13 25.51 28.34
C CYS A 180 -12.29 24.32 27.37
N GLU A 181 -13.48 24.18 26.75
CA GLU A 181 -13.77 23.06 25.83
C GLU A 181 -12.78 22.97 24.64
N LYS A 182 -12.26 24.10 24.16
CA LYS A 182 -11.26 24.12 23.08
C LYS A 182 -9.97 23.41 23.49
N ASP A 183 -9.43 23.74 24.65
CA ASP A 183 -8.18 23.15 25.14
C ASP A 183 -8.38 21.69 25.56
N LYS A 184 -9.56 21.35 26.08
CA LYS A 184 -9.96 19.96 26.38
C LYS A 184 -9.96 19.08 25.13
N LEU A 185 -10.55 19.54 24.03
CA LEU A 185 -10.52 18.81 22.75
C LEU A 185 -9.07 18.61 22.26
N LYS A 186 -8.23 19.63 22.39
CA LYS A 186 -6.81 19.56 22.01
C LYS A 186 -6.00 18.60 22.89
N TYR A 187 -6.28 18.56 24.20
CA TYR A 187 -5.70 17.57 25.11
C TYR A 187 -6.06 16.13 24.68
N TYR A 188 -7.33 15.88 24.37
CA TYR A 188 -7.78 14.56 23.90
C TYR A 188 -7.20 14.18 22.53
N ASP A 189 -7.03 15.14 21.60
CA ASP A 189 -6.31 14.91 20.34
C ASP A 189 -4.85 14.49 20.59
N TYR A 190 -4.14 15.12 21.54
CA TYR A 190 -2.81 14.66 21.92
C TYR A 190 -2.80 13.25 22.51
N MET A 191 -3.74 12.93 23.40
CA MET A 191 -3.86 11.60 23.99
C MET A 191 -4.15 10.53 22.93
N PHE A 192 -5.06 10.84 22.01
CA PHE A 192 -5.42 10.00 20.87
C PHE A 192 -4.23 9.75 19.95
N ARG A 193 -3.47 10.79 19.59
CA ARG A 193 -2.26 10.67 18.77
C ARG A 193 -1.17 9.86 19.46
N SER A 194 -0.95 10.09 20.76
CA SER A 194 0.00 9.34 21.58
C SER A 194 -0.27 7.84 21.53
N TYR A 195 -1.54 7.42 21.55
CA TYR A 195 -1.91 6.00 21.46
C TYR A 195 -1.37 5.32 20.20
N VAL A 196 -1.41 6.02 19.06
CA VAL A 196 -0.94 5.47 17.79
C VAL A 196 0.57 5.65 17.62
N GLU A 197 1.09 6.86 17.87
CA GLU A 197 2.49 7.22 17.61
C GLU A 197 3.49 6.49 18.52
N GLU A 198 3.08 6.13 19.74
CA GLU A 198 3.94 5.48 20.72
C GLU A 198 3.79 3.95 20.73
N ASN A 199 2.76 3.42 20.06
CA ASN A 199 2.50 1.99 19.96
C ASN A 199 3.35 1.35 18.85
N ARG A 200 3.85 0.15 19.11
CA ARG A 200 4.71 -0.59 18.15
C ARG A 200 3.92 -1.30 17.05
N LYS A 201 2.65 -1.61 17.33
CA LYS A 201 1.76 -2.37 16.43
C LYS A 201 0.83 -1.49 15.62
N ILE A 202 0.76 -0.19 15.93
CA ILE A 202 -0.18 0.74 15.30
C ILE A 202 0.59 1.89 14.67
N LYS A 203 0.23 2.30 13.46
CA LYS A 203 0.82 3.44 12.74
C LYS A 203 -0.25 4.11 11.89
N TRP A 204 -0.11 5.42 11.73
CA TRP A 204 -0.96 6.20 10.83
C TRP A 204 -0.76 5.81 9.38
N CYS A 205 -1.84 5.87 8.59
CA CYS A 205 -1.72 5.87 7.14
C CYS A 205 -0.91 7.11 6.69
N PRO A 206 0.12 6.95 5.84
CA PRO A 206 0.95 8.08 5.40
C PRO A 206 0.26 8.98 4.36
N ALA A 207 -0.96 8.63 3.92
CA ALA A 207 -1.68 9.39 2.91
C ALA A 207 -2.08 10.78 3.44
N PRO A 208 -1.79 11.87 2.70
CA PRO A 208 -2.17 13.21 3.11
C PRO A 208 -3.68 13.34 3.33
N GLY A 209 -4.09 13.77 4.53
CA GLY A 209 -5.49 13.96 4.89
C GLY A 209 -6.25 12.67 5.23
N CYS A 210 -5.57 11.52 5.31
CA CYS A 210 -6.17 10.30 5.84
C CYS A 210 -5.97 10.25 7.36
N GLU A 211 -7.04 9.94 8.09
CA GLU A 211 -7.06 9.84 9.55
C GLU A 211 -7.13 8.37 10.03
N TYR A 212 -7.01 7.41 9.12
CA TYR A 212 -7.00 5.99 9.49
C TYR A 212 -5.65 5.56 10.03
N ALA A 213 -5.66 4.71 11.06
CA ALA A 213 -4.50 3.97 11.50
C ALA A 213 -4.60 2.52 11.04
N VAL A 214 -3.49 1.80 11.10
CA VAL A 214 -3.45 0.37 10.82
C VAL A 214 -2.84 -0.31 12.04
N GLU A 215 -3.45 -1.39 12.52
CA GLU A 215 -2.87 -2.31 13.49
C GLU A 215 -2.31 -3.51 12.74
N PHE A 216 -1.07 -3.89 13.02
CA PHE A 216 -0.36 -4.93 12.29
C PHE A 216 0.08 -6.06 13.21
N GLU A 217 -0.03 -7.29 12.72
CA GLU A 217 0.36 -8.49 13.44
C GLU A 217 1.89 -8.65 13.48
N ILE A 218 2.43 -8.77 14.70
CA ILE A 218 3.88 -8.93 14.87
C ILE A 218 4.27 -10.33 14.43
N GLY A 219 5.18 -10.42 13.47
CA GLY A 219 5.74 -11.68 12.97
C GLY A 219 5.43 -11.97 11.51
N SER A 220 4.57 -11.17 10.87
CA SER A 220 4.36 -11.26 9.42
C SER A 220 5.59 -10.78 8.65
N GLU A 221 5.89 -11.51 7.57
CA GLU A 221 6.93 -11.18 6.58
C GLU A 221 6.39 -10.28 5.45
N ASN A 222 5.06 -10.15 5.33
CA ASN A 222 4.41 -9.35 4.29
C ASN A 222 3.97 -7.99 4.82
N TYR A 223 4.81 -6.98 4.63
CA TYR A 223 4.52 -5.61 5.07
C TYR A 223 3.59 -4.81 4.13
N ASP A 224 3.00 -5.42 3.11
CA ASP A 224 2.14 -4.70 2.16
C ASP A 224 0.79 -4.37 2.79
N VAL A 225 0.52 -3.08 3.00
CA VAL A 225 -0.73 -2.59 3.56
C VAL A 225 -1.46 -1.75 2.52
N ILE A 226 -2.72 -2.08 2.26
CA ILE A 226 -3.67 -1.25 1.51
C ILE A 226 -4.69 -0.70 2.50
N CYS A 227 -4.70 0.62 2.66
CA CYS A 227 -5.64 1.33 3.52
C CYS A 227 -7.01 1.52 2.82
N ASP A 228 -8.07 1.75 3.59
CA ASP A 228 -9.43 2.04 3.09
C ASP A 228 -9.49 3.32 2.25
N CYS A 229 -8.56 4.25 2.45
CA CYS A 229 -8.37 5.42 1.58
C CYS A 229 -7.73 5.07 0.22
N SER A 230 -7.55 3.77 -0.07
CA SER A 230 -6.89 3.22 -1.26
C SER A 230 -5.38 3.50 -1.36
N ASN A 231 -4.76 4.09 -0.34
CA ASN A 231 -3.31 4.26 -0.31
C ASN A 231 -2.62 2.97 0.10
N GLY A 232 -1.71 2.48 -0.76
CA GLY A 232 -0.86 1.34 -0.48
C GLY A 232 0.51 1.77 0.05
N PHE A 233 0.94 1.23 1.19
CA PHE A 233 2.25 1.50 1.78
C PHE A 233 2.87 0.25 2.44
N CYS A 234 4.19 0.25 2.60
CA CYS A 234 4.92 -0.72 3.38
C CYS A 234 4.80 -0.38 4.86
N TRP A 235 4.28 -1.29 5.66
CA TRP A 235 4.14 -1.12 7.11
C TRP A 235 5.47 -0.82 7.81
N ASN A 236 6.56 -1.44 7.38
CA ASN A 236 7.86 -1.31 8.03
C ASN A 236 8.45 0.09 7.87
N CYS A 237 8.61 0.56 6.62
CA CYS A 237 9.30 1.83 6.31
C CYS A 237 8.36 3.00 5.96
N LEU A 238 7.04 2.78 5.88
CA LEU A 238 6.00 3.76 5.53
C LEU A 238 6.07 4.33 4.11
N ASP A 239 6.93 3.78 3.26
CA ASP A 239 6.98 4.13 1.85
C ASP A 239 5.91 3.43 1.02
N GLU A 240 5.75 3.86 -0.22
CA GLU A 240 4.96 3.13 -1.22
C GLU A 240 5.34 1.64 -1.23
N ILE A 241 4.33 0.76 -1.38
CA ILE A 241 4.56 -0.68 -1.51
C ILE A 241 5.67 -0.95 -2.53
N HIS A 242 6.69 -1.68 -2.07
CA HIS A 242 7.92 -1.89 -2.81
C HIS A 242 8.31 -3.37 -2.93
N ARG A 243 7.41 -4.29 -2.58
CA ARG A 243 7.54 -5.72 -2.90
C ARG A 243 7.80 -5.90 -4.40
N PRO A 244 8.84 -6.67 -4.80
CA PRO A 244 9.59 -7.68 -4.02
C PRO A 244 10.90 -7.19 -3.35
N ILE A 245 11.12 -5.89 -3.25
CA ILE A 245 12.40 -5.34 -2.77
C ILE A 245 12.33 -5.06 -1.28
N GLU A 246 13.42 -5.33 -0.57
CA GLU A 246 13.57 -5.03 0.86
C GLU A 246 13.69 -3.51 1.15
N CYS A 247 13.19 -3.08 2.32
CA CYS A 247 13.22 -1.68 2.75
C CYS A 247 14.63 -1.05 2.69
N ASP A 248 15.67 -1.80 3.07
CA ASP A 248 17.07 -1.34 3.05
C ASP A 248 17.54 -0.89 1.66
N THR A 249 17.09 -1.59 0.62
CA THR A 249 17.44 -1.25 -0.76
C THR A 249 16.71 0.02 -1.20
N ILE A 250 15.48 0.22 -0.73
CA ILE A 250 14.69 1.43 -0.99
C ILE A 250 15.31 2.65 -0.32
N GLU A 251 15.72 2.52 0.93
CA GLU A 251 16.42 3.58 1.66
C GLU A 251 17.73 3.97 0.94
N LYS A 252 18.55 2.99 0.55
CA LYS A 252 19.78 3.24 -0.21
C LYS A 252 19.51 3.96 -1.54
N TRP A 253 18.49 3.52 -2.28
CA TRP A 253 18.10 4.15 -3.54
C TRP A 253 17.66 5.60 -3.35
N LYS A 254 16.83 5.87 -2.33
CA LYS A 254 16.34 7.22 -2.02
C LYS A 254 17.43 8.17 -1.56
N THR A 255 18.31 7.72 -0.67
CA THR A 255 19.45 8.50 -0.19
C THR A 255 20.35 8.90 -1.36
N ARG A 256 20.67 7.95 -2.25
CA ARG A 256 21.43 8.26 -3.47
C ARG A 256 20.70 9.24 -4.39
N ASN A 257 19.39 9.07 -4.59
CA ASN A 257 18.61 10.00 -5.41
C ASN A 257 18.64 11.43 -4.84
N PHE A 258 18.64 11.56 -3.51
CA PHE A 258 18.75 12.84 -2.83
C PHE A 258 20.15 13.46 -3.01
N GLU A 259 21.21 12.68 -2.83
CA GLU A 259 22.61 13.13 -3.04
C GLU A 259 22.88 13.55 -4.49
N GLU A 260 22.35 12.79 -5.46
CA GLU A 260 22.53 13.02 -6.89
C GLU A 260 21.54 14.04 -7.47
N ALA A 261 20.66 14.65 -6.65
CA ALA A 261 19.60 15.57 -7.08
C ALA A 261 20.10 16.73 -7.96
N VAL A 262 21.34 17.19 -7.73
CA VAL A 262 22.00 18.24 -8.53
C VAL A 262 22.28 17.77 -9.96
N ASN A 263 22.67 16.51 -10.13
CA ASN A 263 22.88 15.87 -11.44
C ASN A 263 21.56 15.53 -12.14
N MET A 264 20.47 15.39 -11.38
CA MET A 264 19.14 14.98 -11.91
C MET A 264 18.41 16.08 -12.68
N LYS A 265 18.68 17.35 -12.39
CA LYS A 265 18.07 18.48 -13.10
C LYS A 265 18.43 18.50 -14.60
N TRP A 266 19.59 17.95 -14.97
CA TRP A 266 20.03 17.83 -16.37
C TRP A 266 19.37 16.64 -17.10
N ILE A 267 19.00 15.58 -16.37
CA ILE A 267 18.39 14.34 -16.89
C ILE A 267 16.89 14.52 -17.19
N LEU A 268 16.20 15.39 -16.45
CA LEU A 268 14.75 15.59 -16.51
C LEU A 268 14.28 16.48 -17.69
N THR A 269 14.90 16.39 -18.86
CA THR A 269 14.30 16.99 -20.06
C THR A 269 13.13 16.11 -20.49
N PHE A 270 11.90 16.55 -20.20
CA PHE A 270 10.64 15.85 -20.53
C PHE A 270 10.35 15.77 -22.05
N THR A 271 11.28 16.28 -22.85
CA THR A 271 11.19 16.39 -24.29
C THR A 271 12.31 15.58 -24.91
N LYS A 272 11.98 14.58 -25.72
CA LYS A 272 12.95 13.82 -26.52
C LYS A 272 12.75 14.14 -28.00
N LYS A 273 13.77 13.95 -28.83
CA LYS A 273 13.67 14.12 -30.29
C LYS A 273 13.27 12.80 -30.94
N CYS A 274 12.40 12.86 -31.95
CA CYS A 274 12.11 11.71 -32.80
C CYS A 274 13.41 11.25 -33.48
N PRO A 275 13.77 9.95 -33.40
CA PRO A 275 15.00 9.43 -34.03
C PRO A 275 14.97 9.51 -35.56
N GLN A 276 13.78 9.60 -36.17
CA GLN A 276 13.62 9.65 -37.62
C GLN A 276 13.56 11.08 -38.17
N CYS A 277 12.80 11.98 -37.54
CA CYS A 277 12.55 13.33 -38.07
C CYS A 277 13.10 14.47 -37.20
N ASN A 278 13.74 14.17 -36.06
CA ASN A 278 14.32 15.12 -35.11
C ASN A 278 13.37 16.16 -34.49
N LYS A 279 12.05 16.06 -34.75
CA LYS A 279 11.05 16.90 -34.07
C LYS A 279 11.02 16.56 -32.57
N SER A 280 10.93 17.59 -31.75
CA SER A 280 10.75 17.48 -30.30
C SER A 280 9.37 16.91 -29.98
N ILE A 281 9.33 15.90 -29.09
CA ILE A 281 8.13 15.20 -28.63
C ILE A 281 8.11 15.26 -27.11
N GLN A 282 6.95 15.62 -26.55
CA GLN A 282 6.66 15.51 -25.13
C GLN A 282 5.82 14.26 -24.88
N LYS A 283 6.11 13.53 -23.80
CA LYS A 283 5.30 12.39 -23.39
C LYS A 283 3.97 12.89 -22.79
N ASN A 284 2.86 12.57 -23.45
CA ASN A 284 1.49 12.98 -23.08
C ASN A 284 0.58 11.82 -22.63
N LYS A 285 1.10 10.59 -22.70
CA LYS A 285 0.40 9.33 -22.45
C LYS A 285 1.26 8.39 -21.58
N GLY A 286 0.66 7.36 -21.01
CA GLY A 286 1.29 6.44 -20.07
C GLY A 286 2.18 5.38 -20.75
N CYS A 287 1.80 4.89 -21.94
CA CYS A 287 2.54 3.85 -22.65
C CYS A 287 3.97 4.28 -23.06
N MET A 288 4.92 3.33 -23.11
CA MET A 288 6.28 3.59 -23.63
C MET A 288 6.35 3.49 -25.16
N HIS A 289 5.32 2.96 -25.80
CA HIS A 289 5.12 3.00 -27.25
C HIS A 289 4.72 4.42 -27.67
N MET A 290 5.54 5.06 -28.51
CA MET A 290 5.27 6.39 -29.02
C MET A 290 5.20 6.37 -30.54
N THR A 291 4.12 6.92 -31.09
CA THR A 291 3.95 7.17 -32.52
C THR A 291 4.21 8.64 -32.80
N CYS A 292 5.24 8.95 -33.59
CA CYS A 292 5.51 10.32 -34.03
C CYS A 292 4.51 10.77 -35.09
N VAL A 293 4.29 12.09 -35.24
CA VAL A 293 3.53 12.70 -36.35
C VAL A 293 4.08 12.33 -37.74
N CYS A 294 5.35 11.92 -37.84
CA CYS A 294 5.90 11.37 -39.08
C CYS A 294 5.61 9.87 -39.28
N ASN A 295 4.67 9.31 -38.52
CA ASN A 295 4.29 7.89 -38.48
C ASN A 295 5.45 6.94 -38.16
N TYR A 296 6.42 7.40 -37.36
CA TYR A 296 7.51 6.55 -36.89
C TYR A 296 7.22 6.10 -35.46
N ASP A 297 7.14 4.78 -35.26
CA ASP A 297 6.91 4.15 -33.97
C ASP A 297 8.23 3.80 -33.28
N PHE A 298 8.37 4.23 -32.02
CA PHE A 298 9.61 4.03 -31.27
C PHE A 298 9.38 3.87 -29.76
N CYS A 299 10.37 3.32 -29.07
CA CYS A 299 10.37 3.18 -27.63
C CYS A 299 10.82 4.49 -26.96
N TRP A 300 10.03 5.04 -26.03
CA TRP A 300 10.37 6.26 -25.30
C TRP A 300 11.69 6.17 -24.50
N LEU A 301 12.02 4.99 -23.99
CA LEU A 301 13.21 4.79 -23.15
C LEU A 301 14.50 4.84 -24.00
N CYS A 302 14.59 4.01 -25.03
CA CYS A 302 15.82 3.81 -25.81
C CYS A 302 15.85 4.49 -27.17
N LEU A 303 14.76 5.11 -27.62
CA LEU A 303 14.64 5.80 -28.90
C LEU A 303 14.91 4.93 -30.14
N THR A 304 14.80 3.61 -30.01
CA THR A 304 14.87 2.68 -31.15
C THR A 304 13.48 2.41 -31.71
N LYS A 305 13.42 1.95 -32.97
CA LYS A 305 12.19 1.49 -33.63
C LYS A 305 11.41 0.53 -32.72
N TRP A 306 10.09 0.70 -32.66
CA TRP A 306 9.21 -0.23 -31.94
C TRP A 306 9.35 -1.65 -32.51
N GLY A 307 9.26 -2.66 -31.63
CA GLY A 307 9.55 -4.06 -31.99
C GLY A 307 11.04 -4.38 -32.17
N SER A 308 11.90 -3.42 -32.49
CA SER A 308 13.36 -3.65 -32.53
C SER A 308 14.02 -3.60 -31.15
N CYS A 309 13.29 -3.16 -30.12
CA CYS A 309 13.73 -3.16 -28.72
C CYS A 309 13.56 -4.51 -27.99
N ILE A 310 13.02 -5.55 -28.67
CA ILE A 310 12.77 -6.89 -28.13
C ILE A 310 14.06 -7.57 -27.61
N GLY A 311 15.26 -7.06 -27.97
CA GLY A 311 16.57 -7.54 -27.51
C GLY A 311 17.17 -6.88 -26.26
N GLY A 312 16.43 -6.04 -25.52
CA GLY A 312 16.88 -5.53 -24.21
C GLY A 312 17.29 -4.06 -24.20
N CYS A 313 16.29 -3.19 -24.01
CA CYS A 313 16.51 -1.81 -23.59
C CYS A 313 16.59 -1.67 -22.06
N ASN A 314 16.36 -2.74 -21.30
CA ASN A 314 16.34 -2.73 -19.84
C ASN A 314 17.73 -2.90 -19.22
N GLY A 315 18.59 -3.75 -19.79
CA GLY A 315 19.96 -3.96 -19.32
C GLY A 315 20.90 -2.78 -19.62
N PHE A 316 21.80 -2.48 -18.70
CA PHE A 316 22.84 -1.47 -18.89
C PHE A 316 23.99 -2.04 -19.71
N LYS A 317 24.35 -1.39 -20.82
CA LYS A 317 25.48 -1.80 -21.66
C LYS A 317 26.67 -0.90 -21.39
N GLU A 318 27.73 -1.49 -20.85
CA GLU A 318 28.96 -0.77 -20.52
C GLU A 318 29.74 -0.34 -21.77
N ASN A 319 30.26 0.88 -21.74
CA ASN A 319 31.27 1.33 -22.69
C ASN A 319 32.67 1.19 -22.05
N LYS A 320 33.50 0.29 -22.58
CA LYS A 320 34.85 -0.04 -22.08
C LYS A 320 35.84 1.13 -22.15
N GLU A 321 35.54 2.19 -22.90
CA GLU A 321 36.43 3.34 -23.12
C GLU A 321 36.26 4.46 -22.08
N VAL A 322 35.35 4.31 -21.12
CA VAL A 322 34.97 5.36 -20.16
C VAL A 322 35.63 5.11 -18.79
N LYS A 323 36.14 6.18 -18.15
CA LYS A 323 36.71 6.12 -16.78
C LYS A 323 35.66 5.63 -15.76
N GLU A 324 36.10 4.85 -14.76
CA GLU A 324 35.24 4.21 -13.75
C GLU A 324 34.24 5.16 -13.06
N ALA A 325 34.67 6.36 -12.65
CA ALA A 325 33.78 7.34 -12.03
C ALA A 325 32.64 7.78 -12.98
N LYS A 326 32.91 7.90 -14.28
CA LYS A 326 31.89 8.20 -15.30
C LYS A 326 31.02 6.98 -15.60
N LYS A 327 31.56 5.76 -15.52
CA LYS A 327 30.80 4.50 -15.66
C LYS A 327 29.70 4.41 -14.60
N ASN A 328 30.04 4.65 -13.33
CA ASN A 328 29.08 4.58 -12.23
C ASN A 328 27.94 5.60 -12.36
N ILE A 329 28.26 6.83 -12.79
CA ILE A 329 27.27 7.87 -13.06
C ILE A 329 26.36 7.44 -14.22
N LEU A 330 26.91 6.98 -15.35
CA LEU A 330 26.10 6.54 -16.50
C LEU A 330 25.19 5.36 -16.17
N ARG A 331 25.68 4.42 -15.36
CA ARG A 331 24.89 3.29 -14.84
C ARG A 331 23.74 3.80 -13.99
N TYR A 332 24.01 4.69 -13.04
CA TYR A 332 22.96 5.31 -12.22
C TYR A 332 21.91 6.02 -13.07
N ILE A 333 22.33 6.85 -14.04
CA ILE A 333 21.41 7.55 -14.96
C ILE A 333 20.51 6.57 -15.70
N HIS A 334 21.06 5.46 -16.21
CA HIS A 334 20.29 4.44 -16.93
C HIS A 334 19.15 3.86 -16.07
N TYR A 335 19.45 3.46 -14.83
CA TYR A 335 18.44 2.90 -13.93
C TYR A 335 17.47 3.96 -13.43
N TYR A 336 17.96 5.15 -13.09
CA TYR A 336 17.15 6.26 -12.61
C TYR A 336 16.13 6.74 -13.65
N GLU A 337 16.53 6.89 -14.92
CA GLU A 337 15.61 7.28 -15.99
C GLU A 337 14.44 6.31 -16.13
N ARG A 338 14.69 5.00 -15.99
CA ARG A 338 13.67 3.96 -16.11
C ARG A 338 12.79 3.88 -14.87
N TRP A 339 13.36 4.08 -13.68
CA TRP A 339 12.63 4.22 -12.43
C TRP A 339 11.64 5.41 -12.51
N VAL A 340 12.13 6.61 -12.84
CA VAL A 340 11.29 7.82 -12.98
C VAL A 340 10.27 7.69 -14.11
N SER A 341 10.62 7.03 -15.22
CA SER A 341 9.71 6.86 -16.34
C SER A 341 8.54 5.94 -15.98
N ASN A 342 8.80 4.86 -15.24
CA ASN A 342 7.73 3.99 -14.73
C ASN A 342 6.88 4.67 -13.67
N GLU A 343 7.47 5.48 -12.78
CA GLU A 343 6.71 6.31 -11.83
C GLU A 343 5.74 7.24 -12.57
N LYS A 344 6.22 7.99 -13.57
CA LYS A 344 5.34 8.88 -14.36
C LYS A 344 4.23 8.12 -15.08
N SER A 345 4.56 6.97 -15.68
CA SER A 345 3.57 6.12 -16.34
C SER A 345 2.56 5.54 -15.37
N LYS A 346 2.97 5.19 -14.15
CA LYS A 346 2.07 4.78 -13.06
C LYS A 346 1.10 5.91 -12.71
N GLN A 347 1.62 7.12 -12.50
CA GLN A 347 0.79 8.28 -12.14
C GLN A 347 -0.23 8.64 -13.22
N GLN A 348 0.13 8.48 -14.51
CA GLN A 348 -0.83 8.65 -15.60
C GLN A 348 -1.89 7.55 -15.58
N ALA A 349 -1.49 6.27 -15.46
CA ALA A 349 -2.42 5.14 -15.38
C ALA A 349 -3.37 5.24 -14.17
N LEU A 350 -2.91 5.77 -13.02
CA LEU A 350 -3.76 6.05 -11.86
C LEU A 350 -4.82 7.11 -12.15
N LYS A 351 -4.47 8.16 -12.90
CA LYS A 351 -5.45 9.18 -13.33
C LYS A 351 -6.48 8.57 -14.27
N ASP A 352 -6.02 7.79 -15.26
CA ASP A 352 -6.89 7.14 -16.23
C ASP A 352 -7.81 6.10 -15.55
N LEU A 353 -7.29 5.35 -14.58
CA LEU A 353 -8.06 4.44 -13.73
C LEU A 353 -9.16 5.17 -12.96
N ASN A 354 -8.83 6.28 -12.31
CA ASN A 354 -9.80 7.08 -11.54
C ASN A 354 -10.85 7.72 -12.45
N GLU A 355 -10.46 8.22 -13.63
CA GLU A 355 -11.41 8.72 -14.63
C GLU A 355 -12.37 7.61 -15.09
N MET A 356 -11.85 6.42 -15.35
CA MET A 356 -12.66 5.26 -15.76
C MET A 356 -13.60 4.78 -14.65
N LYS A 357 -13.13 4.70 -13.39
CA LYS A 357 -13.96 4.31 -12.22
C LYS A 357 -15.08 5.30 -11.94
N ASN A 358 -14.79 6.60 -12.00
CA ASN A 358 -15.73 7.64 -11.56
C ASN A 358 -16.79 7.94 -12.62
N GLU A 359 -16.39 8.05 -13.89
CA GLU A 359 -17.27 8.51 -14.98
C GLU A 359 -17.22 7.62 -16.21
N GLY A 360 -16.05 7.06 -16.56
CA GLY A 360 -15.86 6.36 -17.83
C GLY A 360 -16.75 5.14 -18.02
N VAL A 361 -16.83 4.25 -17.02
CA VAL A 361 -17.67 3.04 -17.09
C VAL A 361 -19.15 3.40 -17.26
N LYS A 362 -19.65 4.38 -16.50
CA LYS A 362 -21.05 4.86 -16.59
C LYS A 362 -21.37 5.42 -17.98
N LYS A 363 -20.50 6.30 -18.51
CA LYS A 363 -20.66 6.87 -19.85
C LYS A 363 -20.68 5.80 -20.95
N LEU A 364 -19.81 4.80 -20.84
CA LEU A 364 -19.76 3.69 -21.81
C LEU A 364 -20.98 2.78 -21.69
N SER A 365 -21.43 2.49 -20.47
CA SER A 365 -22.64 1.72 -20.16
C SER A 365 -23.87 2.38 -20.81
N GLU A 366 -24.07 3.68 -20.60
CA GLU A 366 -25.18 4.45 -21.20
C GLU A 366 -25.10 4.50 -22.73
N LEU A 367 -23.92 4.83 -23.27
CA LEU A 367 -23.72 5.01 -24.72
C LEU A 367 -23.98 3.72 -25.50
N HIS A 368 -23.50 2.59 -24.99
CA HIS A 368 -23.56 1.30 -25.68
C HIS A 368 -24.72 0.43 -25.22
N SER A 369 -25.41 0.79 -24.13
CA SER A 369 -26.46 -0.01 -23.49
C SER A 369 -25.93 -1.35 -22.95
N LEU A 370 -24.76 -1.32 -22.31
CA LEU A 370 -24.11 -2.47 -21.67
C LEU A 370 -24.16 -2.32 -20.14
N PRO A 371 -24.40 -3.39 -19.36
CA PRO A 371 -24.29 -3.33 -17.90
C PRO A 371 -22.88 -2.94 -17.44
N GLU A 372 -22.78 -2.18 -16.34
CA GLU A 372 -21.47 -1.76 -15.79
C GLU A 372 -20.57 -2.96 -15.42
N THR A 373 -21.16 -4.08 -14.98
CA THR A 373 -20.45 -5.34 -14.69
C THR A 373 -19.75 -5.91 -15.92
N GLN A 374 -20.35 -5.74 -17.10
CA GLN A 374 -19.70 -6.11 -18.36
C GLN A 374 -18.57 -5.15 -18.75
N LEU A 375 -18.32 -4.06 -18.05
CA LEU A 375 -17.20 -3.14 -18.33
C LEU A 375 -16.10 -3.19 -17.28
N GLU A 376 -16.29 -3.99 -16.22
CA GLU A 376 -15.35 -4.10 -15.09
C GLU A 376 -13.95 -4.59 -15.51
N PHE A 377 -13.85 -5.40 -16.56
CA PHE A 377 -12.57 -5.86 -17.13
C PHE A 377 -11.64 -4.70 -17.52
N ILE A 378 -12.17 -3.53 -17.87
CA ILE A 378 -11.38 -2.33 -18.17
C ILE A 378 -10.73 -1.78 -16.90
N ILE A 379 -11.46 -1.80 -15.78
CA ILE A 379 -10.96 -1.38 -14.47
C ILE A 379 -9.87 -2.34 -13.99
N GLN A 380 -10.10 -3.64 -14.12
CA GLN A 380 -9.11 -4.68 -13.79
C GLN A 380 -7.82 -4.51 -14.60
N ALA A 381 -7.94 -4.25 -15.91
CA ALA A 381 -6.78 -3.99 -16.77
C ALA A 381 -5.97 -2.77 -16.31
N TRP A 382 -6.64 -1.66 -15.96
CA TRP A 382 -5.96 -0.47 -15.44
C TRP A 382 -5.31 -0.71 -14.07
N GLN A 383 -5.97 -1.44 -13.17
CA GLN A 383 -5.38 -1.84 -11.88
C GLN A 383 -4.12 -2.68 -12.10
N GLN A 384 -4.18 -3.68 -12.97
CA GLN A 384 -3.02 -4.50 -13.35
C GLN A 384 -1.89 -3.64 -13.91
N ILE A 385 -2.19 -2.67 -14.80
CA ILE A 385 -1.19 -1.74 -15.34
C ILE A 385 -0.52 -0.94 -14.20
N VAL A 386 -1.28 -0.40 -13.26
CA VAL A 386 -0.75 0.38 -12.12
C VAL A 386 0.19 -0.46 -11.27
N GLU A 387 -0.20 -1.69 -10.93
CA GLU A 387 0.62 -2.61 -10.14
C GLU A 387 1.88 -3.05 -10.90
N CYS A 388 1.76 -3.40 -12.18
CA CYS A 388 2.90 -3.73 -13.02
C CYS A 388 3.90 -2.57 -13.15
N ARG A 389 3.42 -1.31 -13.25
CA ARG A 389 4.31 -0.14 -13.28
C ARG A 389 5.05 0.06 -11.96
N ARG A 390 4.38 -0.17 -10.82
CA ARG A 390 5.00 -0.17 -9.48
C ARG A 390 6.12 -1.20 -9.39
N VAL A 391 5.84 -2.44 -9.77
CA VAL A 391 6.84 -3.53 -9.73
C VAL A 391 8.00 -3.22 -10.69
N LEU A 392 7.76 -2.74 -11.91
CA LEU A 392 8.85 -2.35 -12.82
C LEU A 392 9.69 -1.22 -12.26
N LYS A 393 9.06 -0.15 -11.73
CA LYS A 393 9.76 0.97 -11.09
C LYS A 393 10.75 0.42 -10.07
N TRP A 394 10.28 -0.40 -9.14
CA TRP A 394 11.13 -0.95 -8.10
C TRP A 394 12.17 -1.92 -8.66
N SER A 395 11.83 -2.79 -9.61
CA SER A 395 12.80 -3.71 -10.23
C SER A 395 14.04 -3.01 -10.80
N TYR A 396 13.95 -1.75 -11.24
CA TYR A 396 15.15 -1.00 -11.67
C TYR A 396 16.04 -0.59 -10.50
N ALA A 397 15.49 -0.28 -9.32
CA ALA A 397 16.29 -0.11 -8.12
C ALA A 397 16.98 -1.44 -7.73
N TYR A 398 16.27 -2.57 -7.81
CA TYR A 398 16.85 -3.90 -7.60
C TYR A 398 18.03 -4.17 -8.56
N GLY A 399 17.80 -4.03 -9.87
CA GLY A 399 18.82 -4.30 -10.88
C GLY A 399 20.07 -3.41 -10.75
N PHE A 400 19.91 -2.20 -10.21
CA PHE A 400 21.04 -1.32 -9.92
C PHE A 400 21.92 -1.85 -8.76
N TYR A 401 21.32 -2.46 -7.74
CA TYR A 401 22.05 -3.03 -6.60
C TYR A 401 22.41 -4.52 -6.78
N LEU A 402 21.92 -5.17 -7.82
CA LEU A 402 22.32 -6.54 -8.17
C LEU A 402 23.83 -6.59 -8.48
N PRO A 403 24.61 -7.48 -7.83
CA PRO A 403 26.04 -7.59 -8.06
C PRO A 403 26.40 -7.98 -9.51
N GLU A 404 27.24 -7.19 -10.17
CA GLU A 404 27.65 -7.41 -11.58
C GLU A 404 28.46 -8.70 -11.79
N GLU A 405 29.07 -9.22 -10.72
CA GLU A 405 29.87 -10.44 -10.74
C GLU A 405 29.01 -11.69 -11.00
N ASP A 406 27.74 -11.66 -10.57
CA ASP A 406 26.79 -12.75 -10.77
C ASP A 406 26.07 -12.61 -12.12
N LYS A 407 26.79 -12.95 -13.19
CA LYS A 407 26.30 -12.85 -14.57
C LYS A 407 25.07 -13.69 -14.82
N ALA A 408 24.94 -14.85 -14.17
CA ALA A 408 23.80 -15.73 -14.34
C ALA A 408 22.53 -15.09 -13.78
N LYS A 409 22.58 -14.60 -12.53
CA LYS A 409 21.46 -13.86 -11.92
C LYS A 409 21.12 -12.61 -12.71
N THR A 410 22.12 -11.85 -13.14
CA THR A 410 21.91 -10.64 -13.96
C THR A 410 21.18 -10.96 -15.26
N GLN A 411 21.63 -11.97 -16.01
CA GLN A 411 20.98 -12.37 -17.27
C GLN A 411 19.55 -12.87 -17.06
N PHE A 412 19.33 -13.66 -16.01
CA PHE A 412 18.00 -14.18 -15.69
C PHE A 412 17.04 -13.08 -15.26
N PHE A 413 17.49 -12.18 -14.39
CA PHE A 413 16.73 -10.98 -14.00
C PHE A 413 16.37 -10.12 -15.21
N GLU A 414 17.34 -9.81 -16.07
CA GLU A 414 17.10 -8.99 -17.26
C GLU A 414 16.14 -9.67 -18.24
N TYR A 415 16.15 -11.00 -18.32
CA TYR A 415 15.19 -11.77 -19.10
C TYR A 415 13.76 -11.63 -18.53
N LEU A 416 13.57 -11.91 -17.24
CA LEU A 416 12.26 -11.81 -16.59
C LEU A 416 11.68 -10.41 -16.66
N GLN A 417 12.49 -9.39 -16.34
CA GLN A 417 12.09 -7.99 -16.40
C GLN A 417 11.68 -7.57 -17.82
N ARG A 418 12.36 -8.11 -18.85
CA ARG A 418 12.04 -7.84 -20.25
C ARG A 418 10.71 -8.45 -20.67
N GLU A 419 10.47 -9.72 -20.35
CA GLU A 419 9.21 -10.40 -20.68
C GLU A 419 8.03 -9.69 -20.00
N ALA A 420 8.17 -9.36 -18.70
CA ALA A 420 7.18 -8.61 -17.95
C ALA A 420 6.94 -7.21 -18.55
N GLY A 421 8.01 -6.48 -18.86
CA GLY A 421 7.92 -5.17 -19.50
C GLY A 421 7.21 -5.21 -20.85
N ALA A 422 7.52 -6.19 -21.70
CA ALA A 422 6.89 -6.36 -23.01
C ALA A 422 5.40 -6.72 -22.89
N GLY A 423 5.03 -7.58 -21.94
CA GLY A 423 3.62 -7.84 -21.59
C GLY A 423 2.88 -6.56 -21.20
N LEU A 424 3.46 -5.79 -20.27
CA LEU A 424 2.86 -4.54 -19.79
C LEU A 424 2.65 -3.51 -20.91
N GLU A 425 3.61 -3.32 -21.80
CA GLU A 425 3.43 -2.32 -22.87
C GLU A 425 2.33 -2.74 -23.85
N ARG A 426 2.16 -4.04 -24.14
CA ARG A 426 1.05 -4.54 -24.97
C ARG A 426 -0.29 -4.29 -24.30
N LEU A 427 -0.42 -4.63 -23.02
CA LEU A 427 -1.63 -4.37 -22.22
C LEU A 427 -1.94 -2.88 -22.17
N HIS A 428 -0.96 -2.05 -21.81
CA HIS A 428 -1.14 -0.60 -21.69
C HIS A 428 -1.53 0.03 -23.03
N HIS A 429 -0.92 -0.40 -24.14
CA HIS A 429 -1.28 0.08 -25.47
C HIS A 429 -2.72 -0.29 -25.85
N CYS A 430 -3.13 -1.53 -25.59
CA CYS A 430 -4.48 -2.01 -25.88
C CYS A 430 -5.55 -1.17 -25.13
N VAL A 431 -5.35 -0.91 -23.85
CA VAL A 431 -6.29 -0.09 -23.07
C VAL A 431 -6.24 1.40 -23.46
N GLU A 432 -5.08 1.95 -23.80
CA GLU A 432 -4.92 3.38 -24.04
C GLU A 432 -5.27 3.82 -25.48
N GLN A 433 -5.13 2.93 -26.46
CA GLN A 433 -5.37 3.23 -27.87
C GLN A 433 -6.56 2.44 -28.41
N GLU A 434 -6.55 1.11 -28.34
CA GLU A 434 -7.59 0.28 -28.97
C GLU A 434 -8.96 0.47 -28.27
N LEU A 435 -8.99 0.73 -26.96
CA LEU A 435 -10.23 1.09 -26.26
C LEU A 435 -10.91 2.33 -26.86
N LEU A 436 -10.13 3.31 -27.34
CA LEU A 436 -10.67 4.50 -28.00
C LEU A 436 -11.40 4.12 -29.28
N ASP A 437 -10.79 3.22 -30.06
CA ASP A 437 -11.30 2.77 -31.35
C ASP A 437 -12.58 1.93 -31.21
N HIS A 438 -12.65 1.09 -30.19
CA HIS A 438 -13.78 0.18 -29.98
C HIS A 438 -14.95 0.80 -29.20
N LEU A 439 -14.67 1.61 -28.17
CA LEU A 439 -15.70 2.03 -27.21
C LEU A 439 -15.84 3.55 -27.03
N ARG A 440 -14.80 4.37 -27.27
CA ARG A 440 -14.94 5.83 -27.13
C ARG A 440 -15.45 6.53 -28.40
N SER A 441 -15.80 5.78 -29.44
CA SER A 441 -16.49 6.32 -30.61
C SER A 441 -17.89 6.83 -30.23
N THR A 442 -18.37 7.92 -30.84
CA THR A 442 -19.72 8.46 -30.59
C THR A 442 -20.85 7.60 -31.17
N LYS A 443 -20.54 6.50 -31.85
CA LYS A 443 -21.51 5.59 -32.45
C LYS A 443 -21.80 4.44 -31.49
N LYS A 444 -23.09 4.17 -31.27
CA LYS A 444 -23.57 3.01 -30.52
C LYS A 444 -23.12 1.70 -31.20
N LEU A 445 -22.81 0.67 -30.41
CA LEU A 445 -22.53 -0.66 -30.93
C LEU A 445 -23.69 -1.21 -31.76
N ASP A 446 -23.35 -1.83 -32.89
CA ASP A 446 -24.27 -2.55 -33.76
C ASP A 446 -24.24 -4.04 -33.36
N TYR A 447 -25.38 -4.52 -32.87
CA TYR A 447 -25.58 -5.87 -32.33
C TYR A 447 -25.99 -6.90 -33.39
N THR A 448 -25.93 -6.57 -34.68
CA THR A 448 -26.16 -7.52 -35.76
C THR A 448 -24.97 -8.48 -35.93
N GLU A 449 -25.16 -9.65 -36.56
CA GLU A 449 -24.12 -10.71 -36.70
C GLU A 449 -22.83 -10.28 -37.41
N GLN A 450 -22.88 -9.18 -38.18
CA GLN A 450 -21.75 -8.58 -38.90
C GLN A 450 -21.41 -7.18 -38.34
N GLY A 451 -22.04 -6.80 -37.23
CA GLY A 451 -21.94 -5.48 -36.61
C GLY A 451 -20.69 -5.26 -35.77
N SER A 452 -20.52 -4.04 -35.28
CA SER A 452 -19.36 -3.63 -34.47
C SER A 452 -19.27 -4.33 -33.11
N TYR A 453 -20.35 -4.95 -32.62
CA TYR A 453 -20.35 -5.73 -31.39
C TYR A 453 -19.41 -6.94 -31.44
N LYS A 454 -19.30 -7.64 -32.58
CA LYS A 454 -18.36 -8.76 -32.73
C LYS A 454 -16.90 -8.32 -32.56
N ASN A 455 -16.56 -7.14 -33.10
CA ASN A 455 -15.22 -6.56 -32.94
C ASN A 455 -14.97 -6.14 -31.49
N TYR A 456 -16.00 -5.65 -30.79
CA TYR A 456 -15.93 -5.36 -29.36
C TYR A 456 -15.69 -6.64 -28.53
N GLU A 457 -16.38 -7.75 -28.80
CA GLU A 457 -16.18 -9.01 -28.07
C GLU A 457 -14.77 -9.60 -28.28
N LEU A 458 -14.22 -9.48 -29.49
CA LEU A 458 -12.83 -9.82 -29.77
C LEU A 458 -11.86 -8.94 -28.97
N PHE A 459 -12.11 -7.62 -28.92
CA PHE A 459 -11.33 -6.68 -28.11
C PHE A 459 -11.43 -7.00 -26.61
N ARG A 460 -12.64 -7.29 -26.10
CA ARG A 460 -12.89 -7.68 -24.71
C ARG A 460 -12.06 -8.90 -24.34
N SER A 461 -12.18 -9.97 -25.13
CA SER A 461 -11.44 -11.22 -24.92
C SER A 461 -9.93 -11.00 -24.97
N LYS A 462 -9.45 -10.21 -25.94
CA LYS A 462 -8.04 -9.82 -26.05
C LYS A 462 -7.56 -9.08 -24.81
N LEU A 463 -8.34 -8.10 -24.31
CA LEU A 463 -7.94 -7.30 -23.15
C LEU A 463 -7.90 -8.13 -21.87
N ILE A 464 -8.89 -8.99 -21.64
CA ILE A 464 -8.90 -9.93 -20.51
C ILE A 464 -7.68 -10.85 -20.57
N GLY A 465 -7.42 -11.44 -21.73
CA GLY A 465 -6.25 -12.30 -21.95
C GLY A 465 -4.93 -11.57 -21.68
N LEU A 466 -4.75 -10.35 -22.21
CA LEU A 466 -3.55 -9.54 -21.98
C LEU A 466 -3.38 -9.18 -20.49
N THR A 467 -4.46 -8.86 -19.78
CA THR A 467 -4.44 -8.56 -18.35
C THR A 467 -3.90 -9.75 -17.56
N LYS A 468 -4.47 -10.95 -17.78
CA LYS A 468 -4.06 -12.19 -17.11
C LYS A 468 -2.61 -12.57 -17.44
N VAL A 469 -2.25 -12.58 -18.73
CA VAL A 469 -0.90 -12.93 -19.18
C VAL A 469 0.15 -11.97 -18.61
N THR A 470 -0.18 -10.67 -18.57
CA THR A 470 0.72 -9.67 -17.97
C THR A 470 0.88 -9.93 -16.49
N GLY A 471 -0.20 -10.18 -15.74
CA GLY A 471 -0.13 -10.59 -14.33
C GLY A 471 0.85 -11.74 -14.10
N ASN A 472 0.70 -12.84 -14.86
CA ASN A 472 1.57 -14.01 -14.75
C ASN A 472 3.06 -13.69 -14.97
N TYR A 473 3.40 -12.81 -15.92
CA TYR A 473 4.81 -12.40 -16.11
C TYR A 473 5.35 -11.64 -14.91
N PHE A 474 4.52 -10.80 -14.29
CA PHE A 474 4.90 -10.05 -13.10
C PHE A 474 4.98 -10.94 -11.86
N ASP A 475 4.09 -11.91 -11.69
CA ASP A 475 4.18 -12.88 -10.59
C ASP A 475 5.49 -13.65 -10.67
N LYS A 476 5.86 -14.15 -11.86
CA LYS A 476 7.16 -14.81 -12.09
C LYS A 476 8.34 -13.90 -11.76
N LEU A 477 8.28 -12.62 -12.14
CA LEU A 477 9.33 -11.64 -11.82
C LEU A 477 9.40 -11.40 -10.31
N VAL A 478 8.27 -11.18 -9.64
CA VAL A 478 8.17 -10.94 -8.19
C VAL A 478 8.74 -12.14 -7.44
N THR A 479 8.23 -13.35 -7.70
CA THR A 479 8.70 -14.58 -7.04
C THR A 479 10.20 -14.78 -7.21
N ALA A 480 10.73 -14.57 -8.43
CA ALA A 480 12.16 -14.73 -8.71
C ALA A 480 13.04 -13.67 -8.01
N LEU A 481 12.48 -12.49 -7.71
CA LEU A 481 13.21 -11.45 -6.98
C LEU A 481 13.22 -11.73 -5.48
N GLU A 482 12.12 -12.21 -4.92
CA GLU A 482 11.98 -12.52 -3.48
C GLU A 482 12.87 -13.68 -3.05
N ASN A 483 12.97 -14.71 -3.88
CA ASN A 483 13.85 -15.85 -3.63
C ASN A 483 15.31 -15.60 -4.06
N GLY A 484 15.67 -14.35 -4.38
CA GLY A 484 17.05 -13.95 -4.67
C GLY A 484 17.62 -14.54 -5.96
N LEU A 485 16.76 -14.79 -6.95
CA LEU A 485 17.08 -15.34 -8.28
C LEU A 485 17.76 -16.71 -8.19
N ILE A 486 17.37 -17.52 -7.21
CA ILE A 486 18.00 -18.82 -6.93
C ILE A 486 17.81 -19.84 -8.06
N ASP A 487 16.86 -19.61 -8.96
CA ASP A 487 16.56 -20.47 -10.13
C ASP A 487 17.75 -20.67 -11.08
N VAL A 488 18.76 -19.79 -11.03
CA VAL A 488 19.99 -19.96 -11.83
C VAL A 488 20.96 -20.97 -11.21
N ASN A 489 20.71 -21.43 -9.98
CA ASN A 489 21.53 -22.41 -9.28
C ASN A 489 21.29 -23.82 -9.87
N PRO A 490 22.34 -24.49 -10.42
CA PRO A 490 22.20 -25.81 -11.02
C PRO A 490 21.59 -26.89 -10.11
N GLU A 491 21.84 -26.81 -8.80
CA GLU A 491 21.32 -27.79 -7.81
C GLU A 491 19.84 -27.55 -7.46
N GLU A 492 19.35 -26.33 -7.65
CA GLU A 492 17.93 -26.01 -7.46
C GLU A 492 17.10 -26.37 -8.70
N TYR A 493 17.68 -26.13 -9.88
CA TYR A 493 17.10 -26.54 -11.15
C TYR A 493 16.88 -28.06 -11.23
N LYS A 494 17.85 -28.87 -10.76
CA LYS A 494 17.69 -30.32 -10.66
C LYS A 494 16.54 -30.72 -9.73
N ARG A 495 16.47 -30.13 -8.53
CA ARG A 495 15.39 -30.41 -7.55
C ARG A 495 14.01 -30.06 -8.10
N LYS A 496 13.84 -28.89 -8.74
CA LYS A 496 12.56 -28.50 -9.35
C LYS A 496 12.15 -29.42 -10.48
N ARG A 497 13.10 -29.85 -11.31
CA ARG A 497 12.86 -30.79 -12.42
C ARG A 497 12.44 -32.18 -11.91
N GLU A 498 13.04 -32.66 -10.83
CA GLU A 498 12.66 -33.92 -10.17
C GLU A 498 11.23 -33.86 -9.58
N LEU A 499 10.85 -32.73 -8.98
CA LEU A 499 9.48 -32.45 -8.48
C LEU A 499 8.43 -32.29 -9.59
N GLN A 500 8.80 -31.74 -10.75
CA GLN A 500 7.90 -31.63 -11.90
C GLN A 500 7.64 -32.98 -12.57
N MET A 501 8.66 -33.84 -12.65
CA MET A 501 8.54 -35.18 -13.26
C MET A 501 7.67 -36.15 -12.47
N SER A 502 7.42 -35.91 -11.17
CA SER A 502 6.50 -36.72 -10.37
C SER A 502 5.02 -36.35 -10.52
N ASN A 503 4.69 -35.21 -11.14
CA ASN A 503 3.33 -34.65 -11.16
C ASN A 503 2.64 -34.67 -12.54
N ILE A 504 3.22 -35.27 -13.57
CA ILE A 504 2.61 -35.34 -14.90
C ILE A 504 1.75 -36.61 -15.00
N ALA A 505 0.46 -36.50 -14.66
CA ALA A 505 -0.57 -37.35 -15.22
C ALA A 505 -0.82 -36.86 -16.66
N VAL A 506 -0.58 -37.74 -17.64
CA VAL A 506 -0.81 -37.46 -19.07
C VAL A 506 -2.31 -37.54 -19.31
N ASP A 507 -2.96 -36.40 -19.58
CA ASP A 507 -4.31 -36.36 -20.14
C ASP A 507 -4.22 -36.39 -21.69
N ASP A 508 -5.03 -37.24 -22.31
CA ASP A 508 -4.94 -37.70 -23.71
C ASP A 508 -5.79 -36.83 -24.67
N SER A 509 -5.89 -35.53 -24.39
CA SER A 509 -6.85 -34.62 -25.03
C SER A 509 -6.34 -33.89 -26.28
N GLY A 510 -5.13 -34.19 -26.77
CA GLY A 510 -4.59 -33.58 -28.01
C GLY A 510 -4.40 -32.06 -27.93
N MET A 511 -4.39 -31.50 -26.72
CA MET A 511 -4.17 -30.08 -26.45
C MET A 511 -3.08 -29.90 -25.40
N TRP A 512 -2.31 -28.82 -25.50
CA TRP A 512 -1.33 -28.44 -24.48
C TRP A 512 -1.62 -27.03 -23.97
N ALA A 513 -1.77 -26.91 -22.65
CA ALA A 513 -1.86 -25.61 -22.00
C ALA A 513 -0.47 -24.96 -22.00
N CYS A 514 -0.39 -23.71 -22.43
CA CYS A 514 0.90 -23.04 -22.42
C CYS A 514 1.32 -22.60 -21.02
N ASP A 515 2.53 -22.96 -20.62
CA ASP A 515 3.16 -22.60 -19.33
C ASP A 515 3.28 -21.10 -19.06
N ARG A 516 3.02 -20.24 -20.06
CA ARG A 516 3.08 -18.78 -19.96
C ARG A 516 1.69 -18.15 -19.89
N CYS A 517 0.82 -18.53 -20.82
CA CYS A 517 -0.46 -17.88 -21.07
C CYS A 517 -1.66 -18.70 -20.57
N THR A 518 -1.43 -19.95 -20.13
CA THR A 518 -2.40 -21.03 -19.82
C THR A 518 -3.44 -21.31 -20.90
N PHE A 519 -3.36 -20.63 -22.05
CA PHE A 519 -4.13 -20.88 -23.24
C PHE A 519 -3.89 -22.32 -23.71
N LEU A 520 -4.98 -23.04 -23.93
CA LEU A 520 -4.99 -24.37 -24.52
C LEU A 520 -4.71 -24.24 -26.02
N ASN A 521 -3.58 -24.78 -26.45
CA ASN A 521 -3.19 -24.83 -27.85
C ASN A 521 -3.47 -26.24 -28.37
N GLU A 522 -3.92 -26.34 -29.61
CA GLU A 522 -4.01 -27.61 -30.32
C GLU A 522 -2.60 -28.19 -30.54
N ASP A 523 -2.47 -29.51 -30.49
CA ASP A 523 -1.20 -30.27 -30.56
C ASP A 523 -0.31 -29.93 -31.78
N PHE A 524 -0.88 -29.52 -32.90
CA PHE A 524 -0.12 -29.12 -34.08
C PHE A 524 0.52 -27.72 -33.96
N HIS A 525 0.16 -26.92 -32.96
CA HIS A 525 0.82 -25.65 -32.68
C HIS A 525 2.05 -25.87 -31.78
N THR A 526 3.23 -25.54 -32.28
CA THR A 526 4.49 -25.66 -31.50
C THR A 526 4.81 -24.45 -30.63
N VAL A 527 3.99 -23.40 -30.67
CA VAL A 527 4.15 -22.12 -29.95
C VAL A 527 2.78 -21.58 -29.51
N CYS A 528 2.69 -20.93 -28.32
CA CYS A 528 1.39 -20.42 -27.81
C CYS A 528 0.87 -19.33 -28.75
N GLN A 529 -0.32 -19.55 -29.32
CA GLN A 529 -0.97 -18.58 -30.23
C GLN A 529 -1.17 -17.21 -29.57
N MET A 530 -1.40 -17.19 -28.25
CA MET A 530 -1.51 -15.94 -27.47
C MET A 530 -0.16 -15.29 -27.11
N CYS A 531 0.96 -16.02 -27.21
CA CYS A 531 2.30 -15.53 -26.89
C CYS A 531 3.11 -15.13 -28.12
N VAL A 532 2.73 -15.59 -29.31
CA VAL A 532 3.43 -15.26 -30.56
C VAL A 532 3.19 -13.79 -30.92
N VAL A 533 4.26 -13.15 -31.35
CA VAL A 533 4.32 -11.75 -31.78
C VAL A 533 4.28 -11.77 -33.31
N ASP A 534 3.31 -11.11 -33.92
CA ASP A 534 3.46 -10.59 -35.29
C ASP A 534 4.26 -9.28 -35.26
#